data_AF-A0A067EPJ8-F1
#
_entry.id   AF-A0A067EPJ8-F1
#
_cell.length_a   1.000
_cell.length_b   1.000
_cell.length_c   1.000
_cell.angle_alpha   90.00
_cell.angle_beta   90.00
_cell.angle_gamma   90.00
#
_symmetry.space_group_name_H-M   'P 1'
#
loop_
_entity.id
_entity.type
_entity.pdbx_description
1 polymer ?
#
loop_
_entity_poly.entity_id
_entity_poly.type
_entity_poly.pdbx_seq_one_letter_code
_entity_poly.pdbx_strand_id
1 'polypeptide(L)'
;GALEIICSKDIKIQGIIGPCTSLEKVRLRGEYYAWKMCGLDKSTCLTVFFDLSSSERLNTPGTINPQLYLQFLTSFQSPEGRSVLRVTTVTRQWVDSAVSSEELVQGFDQESAAVVMARLTSLKMEMEEGFDATRWLDRSLIRLCSKFGDYRKDDPASFTLNPSFSLFPQFMFNLRRSQFVQVFNNSPDETAYFRMLLNRENITNAAVMIQPSLISYSFNSLPQPALLDVASIAADRILLLDTYFSVVIFHGMTIAQWRNMGYQNQPEHQAFAQLLRAPHDDAELIIRDRFPVPRLVVCDQHGSQARFLLAKLNPSATYNNANEIAAGSDIIFTDDVSLQVFIEHLQRLAVQS
;
A
#
# COMPACT_ATOMS: atom_id res chain seq x y z
N GLY A 1 -21.70 -7.55 -15.19
CA GLY A 1 -20.45 -8.14 -15.73
C GLY A 1 -20.27 -9.56 -15.25
N ALA A 2 -19.59 -10.39 -16.04
CA ALA A 2 -19.12 -11.71 -15.67
C ALA A 2 -17.63 -11.81 -16.04
N LEU A 3 -16.81 -12.28 -15.10
CA LEU A 3 -15.40 -12.59 -15.31
C LEU A 3 -15.25 -14.10 -15.38
N GLU A 4 -14.68 -14.59 -16.46
CA GLU A 4 -14.22 -15.96 -16.63
C GLU A 4 -12.70 -15.95 -16.71
N ILE A 5 -12.06 -16.90 -16.03
CA ILE A 5 -10.61 -17.05 -16.05
C ILE A 5 -10.26 -18.45 -16.55
N ILE A 6 -9.41 -18.48 -17.57
CA ILE A 6 -8.86 -19.70 -18.17
C ILE A 6 -7.36 -19.70 -17.91
N CYS A 7 -6.85 -20.78 -17.35
CA CYS A 7 -5.44 -20.93 -17.03
C CYS A 7 -4.85 -22.19 -17.67
N SER A 8 -3.52 -22.22 -17.82
CA SER A 8 -2.79 -23.46 -18.15
C SER A 8 -3.12 -24.57 -17.16
N LYS A 9 -3.05 -25.84 -17.60
CA LYS A 9 -3.45 -27.02 -16.82
C LYS A 9 -2.79 -27.13 -15.44
N ASP A 10 -1.55 -26.66 -15.33
CA ASP A 10 -0.75 -26.73 -14.10
C ASP A 10 -1.06 -25.63 -13.08
N ILE A 11 -2.02 -24.75 -13.40
CA ILE A 11 -2.42 -23.62 -12.57
C ILE A 11 -3.87 -23.82 -12.15
N LYS A 12 -4.12 -23.73 -10.85
CA LYS A 12 -5.46 -23.75 -10.28
C LYS A 12 -5.77 -22.40 -9.66
N ILE A 13 -7.05 -22.01 -9.70
CA ILE A 13 -7.50 -20.79 -9.03
C ILE A 13 -7.98 -21.16 -7.63
N GLN A 14 -7.33 -20.58 -6.62
CA GLN A 14 -7.65 -20.77 -5.21
C GLN A 14 -8.82 -19.88 -4.77
N GLY A 15 -8.88 -18.66 -5.30
CA GLY A 15 -9.92 -17.72 -4.93
C GLY A 15 -9.73 -16.35 -5.54
N ILE A 16 -10.66 -15.47 -5.22
CA ILE A 16 -10.65 -14.08 -5.66
C ILE A 16 -11.07 -13.17 -4.49
N ILE A 17 -10.48 -11.99 -4.39
CA ILE A 17 -10.87 -10.92 -3.48
C ILE A 17 -11.24 -9.69 -4.30
N GLY A 18 -12.37 -9.08 -3.97
CA GLY A 18 -12.88 -7.85 -4.57
C GLY A 18 -14.41 -7.89 -4.76
N PRO A 19 -15.01 -6.86 -5.37
CA PRO A 19 -16.47 -6.70 -5.49
C PRO A 19 -17.09 -7.66 -6.52
N CYS A 20 -17.08 -8.95 -6.23
CA CYS A 20 -17.64 -10.00 -7.07
C CYS A 20 -18.27 -11.12 -6.25
N THR A 21 -19.09 -11.95 -6.89
CA THR A 21 -19.72 -13.13 -6.30
C THR A 21 -19.48 -14.33 -7.21
N SER A 22 -19.17 -15.48 -6.64
CA SER A 22 -18.97 -16.69 -7.44
C SER A 22 -20.26 -17.06 -8.19
N LEU A 23 -20.13 -17.37 -9.48
CA LEU A 23 -21.16 -18.11 -10.20
C LEU A 23 -20.92 -19.60 -9.94
N GLU A 24 -21.98 -20.39 -9.75
CA GLU A 24 -21.85 -21.84 -9.55
C GLU A 24 -21.02 -22.47 -10.69
N LYS A 25 -20.19 -23.46 -10.35
CA LYS A 25 -19.31 -24.14 -11.31
C LYS A 25 -20.13 -24.80 -12.44
N VAL A 26 -20.19 -24.18 -13.61
CA VAL A 26 -20.75 -24.80 -14.80
C VAL A 26 -19.69 -25.70 -15.43
N ARG A 27 -19.73 -27.00 -15.13
CA ARG A 27 -18.82 -28.04 -15.66
C ARG A 27 -19.14 -28.44 -17.12
N LEU A 28 -19.49 -27.51 -17.99
CA LEU A 28 -19.79 -27.81 -19.40
C LEU A 28 -18.67 -27.24 -20.28
N ARG A 29 -17.70 -28.11 -20.63
CA ARG A 29 -16.56 -27.92 -21.56
C ARG A 29 -15.31 -27.20 -21.01
N GLY A 30 -14.67 -27.81 -20.01
CA GLY A 30 -13.42 -27.34 -19.42
C GLY A 30 -13.65 -26.76 -18.04
N GLU A 31 -12.68 -26.90 -17.13
CA GLU A 31 -12.77 -26.26 -15.82
C GLU A 31 -12.51 -24.76 -16.00
N TYR A 32 -13.57 -23.96 -16.07
CA TYR A 32 -13.47 -22.50 -15.99
C TYR A 32 -14.10 -22.02 -14.69
N TYR A 33 -13.49 -21.00 -14.10
CA TYR A 33 -14.01 -20.34 -12.91
C TYR A 33 -14.66 -19.02 -13.33
N ALA A 34 -15.87 -18.77 -12.83
CA ALA A 34 -16.66 -17.62 -13.22
C ALA A 34 -17.15 -16.83 -12.01
N TRP A 35 -17.09 -15.50 -12.11
CA TRP A 35 -17.57 -14.57 -11.08
C TRP A 35 -18.45 -13.50 -11.70
N LYS A 36 -19.54 -13.17 -11.02
CA LYS A 36 -20.44 -12.08 -11.37
C LYS A 36 -20.01 -10.80 -10.67
N MET A 37 -20.01 -9.70 -11.42
CA MET A 37 -19.85 -8.34 -10.91
C MET A 37 -21.08 -7.54 -11.33
N CYS A 38 -21.93 -7.16 -10.38
CA CYS A 38 -23.17 -6.44 -10.69
C CYS A 38 -22.91 -5.00 -11.17
N GLY A 39 -21.88 -4.35 -10.61
CA GLY A 39 -21.34 -3.08 -11.08
C GLY A 39 -19.83 -3.19 -11.21
N LEU A 40 -19.28 -2.58 -12.25
CA LEU A 40 -17.86 -2.42 -12.46
C LEU A 40 -17.61 -1.12 -13.21
N ASP A 41 -16.46 -0.52 -12.98
CA ASP A 41 -15.98 0.67 -13.65
C ASP A 41 -14.51 0.51 -14.05
N LYS A 42 -13.86 1.60 -14.44
CA LYS A 42 -12.46 1.59 -14.86
C LYS A 42 -11.47 1.39 -13.72
N SER A 43 -11.84 1.68 -12.46
CA SER A 43 -10.96 1.51 -11.29
C SER A 43 -11.16 0.18 -10.57
N THR A 44 -12.24 -0.54 -10.87
CA THR A 44 -12.54 -1.85 -10.29
C THR A 44 -11.40 -2.83 -10.52
N CYS A 45 -10.77 -3.24 -9.42
CA CYS A 45 -9.65 -4.18 -9.38
C CYS A 45 -10.05 -5.42 -8.58
N LEU A 46 -9.58 -6.59 -9.03
CA LEU A 46 -9.77 -7.87 -8.35
C LEU A 46 -8.41 -8.51 -8.10
N THR A 47 -8.25 -9.16 -6.95
CA THR A 47 -7.07 -9.98 -6.63
C THR A 47 -7.41 -11.45 -6.83
N VAL A 48 -6.76 -12.11 -7.78
CA VAL A 48 -6.95 -13.55 -8.04
C VAL A 48 -5.76 -14.32 -7.48
N PHE A 49 -6.03 -15.34 -6.67
CA PHE A 49 -5.01 -16.20 -6.09
C PHE A 49 -4.89 -17.48 -6.91
N PHE A 50 -3.67 -17.79 -7.31
CA PHE A 50 -3.33 -18.98 -8.08
C PHE A 50 -2.52 -19.94 -7.21
N ASP A 51 -2.69 -21.22 -7.46
CA ASP A 51 -1.88 -22.30 -6.90
C ASP A 51 -1.29 -23.13 -8.03
N LEU A 52 -0.07 -23.57 -7.82
CA LEU A 52 0.75 -24.22 -8.84
C LEU A 52 0.80 -25.71 -8.51
N SER A 53 0.19 -26.55 -9.33
CA SER A 53 0.29 -28.01 -9.13
C SER A 53 1.63 -28.51 -9.64
N SER A 54 2.55 -28.84 -8.73
CA SER A 54 3.89 -29.35 -9.08
C SER A 54 3.91 -30.83 -9.51
N SER A 55 2.80 -31.55 -9.34
CA SER A 55 2.75 -33.02 -9.34
C SER A 55 3.05 -33.69 -10.69
N GLU A 56 3.04 -32.96 -11.82
CA GLU A 56 3.27 -33.57 -13.14
C GLU A 56 4.65 -33.26 -13.77
N ARG A 57 5.48 -32.40 -13.17
CA ARG A 57 6.71 -31.92 -13.82
C ARG A 57 7.99 -32.69 -13.53
N LEU A 58 8.00 -33.53 -12.50
CA LEU A 58 9.24 -34.22 -12.10
C LEU A 58 9.67 -35.33 -13.07
N ASN A 59 8.87 -35.73 -14.06
CA ASN A 59 9.10 -36.99 -14.79
C ASN A 59 8.93 -36.97 -16.32
N THR A 60 8.95 -35.82 -17.01
CA THR A 60 8.99 -35.84 -18.49
C THR A 60 10.13 -34.99 -19.04
N PRO A 61 11.25 -35.61 -19.45
CA PRO A 61 12.22 -34.96 -20.33
C PRO A 61 11.52 -34.72 -21.68
N GLY A 62 11.04 -33.49 -21.94
CA GLY A 62 10.62 -33.09 -23.29
C GLY A 62 9.33 -32.28 -23.48
N THR A 63 8.67 -31.69 -22.48
CA THR A 63 7.44 -30.89 -22.73
C THR A 63 7.68 -29.41 -23.10
N ILE A 64 8.00 -29.21 -24.39
CA ILE A 64 7.57 -28.24 -25.45
C ILE A 64 7.02 -26.82 -25.16
N ASN A 65 6.63 -26.38 -23.95
CA ASN A 65 6.30 -24.95 -23.76
C ASN A 65 6.72 -24.44 -22.37
N PRO A 66 7.79 -23.63 -22.26
CA PRO A 66 8.20 -23.05 -20.98
C PRO A 66 7.24 -21.97 -20.49
N GLN A 67 6.18 -21.65 -21.25
CA GLN A 67 5.26 -20.59 -20.92
C GLN A 67 3.98 -21.08 -20.24
N LEU A 68 3.54 -20.32 -19.25
CA LEU A 68 2.19 -20.37 -18.70
C LEU A 68 1.33 -19.27 -19.31
N TYR A 69 0.04 -19.54 -19.40
CA TYR A 69 -0.95 -18.64 -19.96
C TYR A 69 -2.09 -18.45 -18.97
N LEU A 70 -2.47 -17.19 -18.79
CA LEU A 70 -3.66 -16.78 -18.05
C LEU A 70 -4.50 -15.91 -19.00
N GLN A 71 -5.77 -16.26 -19.17
CA GLN A 71 -6.70 -15.50 -19.98
C GLN A 71 -7.90 -15.09 -19.13
N PHE A 72 -8.17 -13.78 -19.12
CA PHE A 72 -9.26 -13.16 -18.40
C PHE A 72 -10.28 -12.65 -19.40
N LEU A 73 -11.51 -13.15 -19.33
CA LEU A 73 -12.62 -12.80 -20.20
C LEU A 73 -13.66 -12.07 -19.34
N THR A 74 -13.81 -10.77 -19.56
CA THR A 74 -14.80 -9.95 -18.85
C THR A 74 -15.92 -9.54 -19.80
N SER A 75 -17.08 -10.17 -19.65
CA SER A 75 -18.31 -9.85 -20.38
C SER A 75 -19.12 -8.83 -19.60
N PHE A 76 -19.50 -7.71 -20.18
CA PHE A 76 -20.31 -6.68 -19.51
C PHE A 76 -21.15 -5.87 -20.49
N GLN A 77 -22.13 -5.13 -19.95
CA GLN A 77 -22.92 -4.18 -20.71
C GLN A 77 -22.28 -2.79 -20.58
N SER A 78 -21.96 -2.14 -21.70
CA SER A 78 -21.47 -0.76 -21.69
C SER A 78 -22.58 0.21 -21.28
N PRO A 79 -22.24 1.44 -20.86
CA PRO A 79 -23.25 2.47 -20.55
C PRO A 79 -24.22 2.75 -21.70
N GLU A 80 -23.78 2.54 -22.95
CA GLU A 80 -24.58 2.68 -24.18
C GLU A 80 -25.45 1.44 -24.46
N GLY A 81 -25.50 0.47 -23.56
CA GLY A 81 -26.31 -0.75 -23.66
C GLY A 81 -25.68 -1.86 -24.52
N ARG A 82 -24.47 -1.68 -25.04
CA ARG A 82 -23.80 -2.69 -25.90
C ARG A 82 -23.24 -3.83 -25.07
N SER A 83 -23.37 -5.06 -25.57
CA SER A 83 -22.66 -6.20 -25.00
C SER A 83 -21.19 -6.14 -25.43
N VAL A 84 -20.28 -6.12 -24.45
CA VAL A 84 -18.84 -6.03 -24.65
C VAL A 84 -18.17 -7.24 -24.00
N LEU A 85 -17.23 -7.85 -24.71
CA LEU A 85 -16.30 -8.83 -24.16
C LEU A 85 -14.89 -8.25 -24.19
N ARG A 86 -14.28 -8.05 -23.03
CA ARG A 86 -12.87 -7.68 -22.90
C ARG A 86 -12.06 -8.94 -22.63
N VAL A 87 -11.05 -9.20 -23.45
CA VAL A 87 -10.15 -10.35 -23.28
C VAL A 87 -8.74 -9.84 -23.01
N THR A 88 -8.14 -10.29 -21.91
CA THR A 88 -6.75 -10.03 -21.56
C THR A 88 -6.02 -11.35 -21.44
N THR A 89 -4.94 -11.55 -22.20
CA THR A 89 -4.09 -12.74 -22.09
C THR A 89 -2.71 -12.33 -21.60
N VAL A 90 -2.26 -12.97 -20.52
CA VAL A 90 -0.93 -12.79 -19.94
C VAL A 90 -0.17 -14.10 -20.09
N THR A 91 1.10 -14.00 -20.51
CA THR A 91 2.03 -15.11 -20.53
C THR A 91 3.23 -14.83 -19.64
N ARG A 92 3.75 -15.88 -18.98
CA ARG A 92 4.99 -15.85 -18.18
C ARG A 92 5.76 -17.13 -18.42
N GLN A 93 7.06 -17.11 -18.13
CA GLN A 93 7.88 -18.32 -18.19
C GLN A 93 7.90 -19.02 -16.83
N TRP A 94 7.96 -20.35 -16.87
CA TRP A 94 8.24 -21.16 -15.71
C TRP A 94 9.73 -21.07 -15.39
N VAL A 95 10.03 -20.86 -14.11
CA VAL A 95 11.40 -20.82 -13.60
C VAL A 95 11.56 -21.98 -12.61
N ASP A 96 12.61 -22.77 -12.80
CA ASP A 96 13.02 -23.74 -11.79
C ASP A 96 13.84 -23.03 -10.71
N SER A 97 13.29 -22.96 -9.50
CA SER A 97 13.95 -22.33 -8.36
C SER A 97 15.28 -22.98 -7.97
N ALA A 98 15.53 -24.23 -8.39
CA ALA A 98 16.82 -24.90 -8.18
C ALA A 98 17.91 -24.40 -9.14
N VAL A 99 17.51 -23.77 -10.26
CA VAL A 99 18.42 -23.33 -11.33
C VAL A 99 18.69 -21.82 -11.27
N SER A 100 17.66 -21.00 -11.01
CA SER A 100 17.82 -19.54 -10.91
C SER A 100 16.84 -18.95 -9.89
N SER A 101 17.35 -18.60 -8.70
CA SER A 101 16.60 -17.80 -7.73
C SER A 101 16.50 -16.33 -8.15
N GLU A 102 17.42 -15.85 -8.98
CA GLU A 102 17.50 -14.44 -9.38
C GLU A 102 16.33 -14.01 -10.28
N GLU A 103 15.91 -14.86 -11.21
CA GLU A 103 14.73 -14.58 -12.05
C GLU A 103 13.44 -14.47 -11.22
N LEU A 104 13.33 -15.25 -10.13
CA LEU A 104 12.20 -15.15 -9.20
C LEU A 104 12.23 -13.83 -8.41
N VAL A 105 13.43 -13.39 -8.00
CA VAL A 105 13.64 -12.11 -7.31
C VAL A 105 13.23 -10.95 -8.22
N GLN A 106 13.65 -10.96 -9.49
CA GLN A 106 13.30 -9.91 -10.46
C GLN A 106 11.79 -9.89 -10.79
N GLY A 107 11.11 -11.03 -10.66
CA GLY A 107 9.66 -11.13 -10.84
C GLY A 107 8.82 -10.62 -9.66
N PHE A 108 9.44 -10.26 -8.53
CA PHE A 108 8.72 -9.80 -7.34
C PHE A 108 8.36 -8.31 -7.43
N ASP A 109 7.06 -8.04 -7.43
CA ASP A 109 6.51 -6.68 -7.33
C ASP A 109 6.08 -6.41 -5.88
N GLN A 110 6.89 -5.63 -5.17
CA GLN A 110 6.67 -5.31 -3.76
C GLN A 110 5.42 -4.46 -3.48
N GLU A 111 5.00 -3.58 -4.40
CA GLU A 111 3.79 -2.77 -4.22
C GLU A 111 2.55 -3.65 -4.37
N SER A 112 2.51 -4.44 -5.44
CA SER A 112 1.44 -5.42 -5.66
C SER A 112 1.37 -6.43 -4.52
N ALA A 113 2.52 -6.94 -4.05
CA ALA A 113 2.58 -7.86 -2.91
C ALA A 113 2.03 -7.20 -1.63
N ALA A 114 2.38 -5.95 -1.35
CA ALA A 114 1.89 -5.23 -0.18
C ALA A 114 0.36 -5.07 -0.20
N VAL A 115 -0.21 -4.69 -1.35
CA VAL A 115 -1.66 -4.55 -1.53
C VAL A 115 -2.37 -5.91 -1.40
N VAL A 116 -1.82 -6.97 -2.00
CA VAL A 116 -2.37 -8.33 -1.88
C VAL A 116 -2.33 -8.81 -0.43
N MET A 117 -1.24 -8.56 0.30
CA MET A 117 -1.13 -8.88 1.73
C MET A 117 -2.14 -8.10 2.56
N ALA A 118 -2.37 -6.82 2.27
CA ALA A 118 -3.39 -6.01 2.95
C ALA A 118 -4.80 -6.57 2.73
N ARG A 119 -5.15 -6.89 1.49
CA ARG A 119 -6.45 -7.50 1.14
C ARG A 119 -6.66 -8.85 1.81
N LEU A 120 -5.64 -9.71 1.78
CA LEU A 120 -5.70 -11.03 2.39
C LEU A 120 -5.80 -10.92 3.92
N THR A 121 -5.05 -10.01 4.54
CA THR A 121 -5.14 -9.75 5.99
C THR A 121 -6.54 -9.28 6.36
N SER A 122 -7.10 -8.32 5.62
CA SER A 122 -8.47 -7.83 5.82
C SER A 122 -9.49 -8.97 5.74
N LEU A 123 -9.40 -9.83 4.74
CA LEU A 123 -10.29 -10.99 4.59
C LEU A 123 -10.16 -11.96 5.76
N LYS A 124 -8.94 -12.30 6.18
CA LYS A 124 -8.70 -13.21 7.31
C LYS A 124 -9.26 -12.63 8.61
N MET A 125 -9.10 -11.33 8.84
CA MET A 125 -9.69 -10.65 10.00
C MET A 125 -11.23 -10.67 10.01
N GLU A 126 -11.87 -10.74 8.83
CA GLU A 126 -13.33 -10.84 8.72
C GLU A 126 -13.83 -12.28 8.88
N MET A 127 -13.08 -13.26 8.38
CA MET A 127 -13.52 -14.65 8.30
C MET A 127 -13.07 -15.53 9.47
N GLU A 128 -11.94 -15.20 10.10
CA GLU A 128 -11.32 -16.03 11.14
C GLU A 128 -11.44 -15.35 12.51
N GLU A 129 -12.22 -15.96 13.40
CA GLU A 129 -12.37 -15.50 14.78
C GLU A 129 -11.04 -15.59 15.55
N GLY A 130 -10.66 -14.52 16.26
CA GLY A 130 -9.41 -14.47 17.03
C GLY A 130 -8.13 -14.36 16.20
N PHE A 131 -8.23 -14.05 14.90
CA PHE A 131 -7.06 -13.92 14.03
C PHE A 131 -6.16 -12.73 14.42
N ASP A 132 -4.93 -13.04 14.84
CA ASP A 132 -3.90 -12.05 15.15
C ASP A 132 -3.18 -11.61 13.86
N ALA A 133 -3.75 -10.57 13.23
CA ALA A 133 -3.27 -10.00 11.98
C ALA A 133 -1.83 -9.49 12.07
N THR A 134 -1.49 -8.79 13.15
CA THR A 134 -0.16 -8.21 13.34
C THR A 134 0.90 -9.31 13.39
N ARG A 135 0.70 -10.34 14.21
CA ARG A 135 1.63 -11.46 14.32
C ARG A 135 1.72 -12.26 13.03
N TRP A 136 0.62 -12.40 12.30
CA TRP A 136 0.61 -13.11 11.02
C TRP A 136 1.39 -12.35 9.94
N LEU A 137 1.24 -11.03 9.87
CA LEU A 137 2.04 -10.17 9.01
C LEU A 137 3.53 -10.25 9.36
N ASP A 138 3.87 -10.07 10.64
CA ASP A 138 5.26 -10.07 11.13
C ASP A 138 5.93 -11.43 10.82
N ARG A 139 5.26 -12.56 11.07
CA ARG A 139 5.77 -13.90 10.73
C ARG A 139 5.92 -14.12 9.23
N SER A 140 5.04 -13.56 8.41
CA SER A 140 5.12 -13.70 6.95
C SER A 140 6.28 -12.87 6.40
N LEU A 141 6.50 -11.67 6.94
CA LEU A 141 7.63 -10.83 6.60
C LEU A 141 8.96 -11.46 7.00
N ILE A 142 9.08 -11.98 8.24
CA ILE A 142 10.31 -12.66 8.69
C ILE A 142 10.65 -13.82 7.74
N ARG A 143 9.68 -14.69 7.40
CA ARG A 143 9.91 -15.80 6.47
C ARG A 143 10.39 -15.34 5.09
N LEU A 144 9.86 -14.23 4.59
CA LEU A 144 10.28 -13.65 3.32
C LEU A 144 11.72 -13.11 3.42
N CYS A 145 12.03 -12.35 4.47
CA CYS A 145 13.35 -11.79 4.70
C CYS A 145 14.42 -12.87 4.97
N SER A 146 14.12 -13.93 5.70
CA SER A 146 15.02 -15.07 5.89
C SER A 146 15.27 -15.85 4.60
N LYS A 147 14.28 -15.91 3.70
CA LYS A 147 14.41 -16.66 2.44
C LYS A 147 15.14 -15.89 1.35
N PHE A 148 14.93 -14.58 1.27
CA PHE A 148 15.39 -13.73 0.15
C PHE A 148 16.37 -12.63 0.57
N GLY A 149 16.72 -12.52 1.86
CA GLY A 149 17.74 -11.62 2.35
C GLY A 149 19.12 -12.25 2.29
N ASP A 150 20.13 -11.40 2.07
CA ASP A 150 21.54 -11.79 2.13
C ASP A 150 22.08 -11.43 3.51
N TYR A 151 22.61 -12.41 4.23
CA TYR A 151 23.13 -12.23 5.58
C TYR A 151 24.10 -13.34 5.98
N ARG A 152 24.93 -13.04 6.98
CA ARG A 152 25.65 -14.03 7.77
C ARG A 152 24.78 -14.45 8.95
N LYS A 153 24.73 -15.76 9.19
CA LYS A 153 23.95 -16.32 10.30
C LYS A 153 24.35 -15.68 11.62
N ASP A 154 23.34 -15.35 12.44
CA ASP A 154 23.50 -14.74 13.76
C ASP A 154 24.19 -13.35 13.76
N ASP A 155 24.33 -12.69 12.60
CA ASP A 155 24.91 -11.35 12.46
C ASP A 155 23.92 -10.36 11.80
N PRO A 156 23.09 -9.66 12.60
CA PRO A 156 22.08 -8.75 12.10
C PRO A 156 22.63 -7.59 11.26
N ALA A 157 23.86 -7.15 11.53
CA ALA A 157 24.48 -6.01 10.83
C ALA A 157 24.85 -6.35 9.37
N SER A 158 24.93 -7.64 9.03
CA SER A 158 25.19 -8.09 7.67
C SER A 158 23.94 -8.16 6.79
N PHE A 159 22.74 -7.99 7.36
CA PHE A 159 21.50 -8.20 6.65
C PHE A 159 21.26 -7.12 5.59
N THR A 160 21.04 -7.57 4.35
CA THR A 160 20.66 -6.72 3.23
C THR A 160 19.54 -7.36 2.41
N LEU A 161 18.77 -6.53 1.72
CA LEU A 161 17.70 -6.96 0.81
C LEU A 161 17.98 -6.44 -0.59
N ASN A 162 17.66 -7.26 -1.58
CA ASN A 162 17.63 -6.84 -2.97
C ASN A 162 16.65 -5.65 -3.15
N PRO A 163 16.94 -4.66 -4.01
CA PRO A 163 16.05 -3.51 -4.25
C PRO A 163 14.60 -3.88 -4.60
N SER A 164 14.37 -5.05 -5.19
CA SER A 164 13.04 -5.57 -5.50
C SER A 164 12.19 -5.81 -4.24
N PHE A 165 12.82 -6.00 -3.07
CA PHE A 165 12.17 -6.25 -1.78
C PHE A 165 12.36 -5.11 -0.76
N SER A 166 13.21 -4.12 -1.02
CA SER A 166 13.69 -3.19 0.01
C SER A 166 12.60 -2.32 0.63
N LEU A 167 11.52 -2.02 -0.10
CA LEU A 167 10.38 -1.24 0.41
C LEU A 167 9.32 -2.12 1.07
N PHE A 168 9.32 -3.43 0.81
CA PHE A 168 8.30 -4.34 1.35
C PHE A 168 8.22 -4.34 2.89
N PRO A 169 9.34 -4.36 3.65
CA PRO A 169 9.29 -4.20 5.10
C PRO A 169 8.64 -2.89 5.55
N GLN A 170 8.87 -1.79 4.84
CA GLN A 170 8.26 -0.49 5.15
C GLN A 170 6.75 -0.50 4.89
N PHE A 171 6.30 -1.13 3.80
CA PHE A 171 4.87 -1.35 3.57
C PHE A 171 4.23 -2.18 4.68
N MET A 172 4.87 -3.25 5.14
CA MET A 172 4.34 -4.08 6.23
C MET A 172 4.30 -3.32 7.57
N PHE A 173 5.31 -2.49 7.84
CA PHE A 173 5.32 -1.58 9.00
C PHE A 173 4.14 -0.61 8.98
N ASN A 174 3.85 0.00 7.83
CA ASN A 174 2.72 0.92 7.71
C ASN A 174 1.38 0.16 7.75
N LEU A 175 1.28 -0.98 7.07
CA LEU A 175 0.08 -1.82 7.04
C LEU A 175 -0.36 -2.27 8.45
N ARG A 176 0.56 -2.81 9.26
CA ARG A 176 0.23 -3.32 10.61
C ARG A 176 -0.25 -2.23 11.59
N ARG A 177 0.08 -0.96 11.32
CA ARG A 177 -0.35 0.24 12.07
C ARG A 177 -1.53 0.96 11.42
N SER A 178 -1.90 0.58 10.20
CA SER A 178 -2.99 1.20 9.46
C SER A 178 -4.36 0.85 10.07
N GLN A 179 -5.36 1.66 9.73
CA GLN A 179 -6.77 1.44 10.10
C GLN A 179 -7.39 0.16 9.51
N PHE A 180 -6.70 -0.52 8.60
CA PHE A 180 -7.13 -1.83 8.10
C PHE A 180 -6.91 -2.94 9.14
N VAL A 181 -5.86 -2.79 9.96
CA VAL A 181 -5.44 -3.76 10.98
C VAL A 181 -5.75 -3.25 12.39
N GLN A 182 -5.34 -2.02 12.73
CA GLN A 182 -5.63 -1.39 14.01
C GLN A 182 -6.97 -0.66 13.94
N VAL A 183 -8.05 -1.39 14.22
CA VAL A 183 -9.43 -0.86 14.14
C VAL A 183 -9.83 -0.03 15.36
N PHE A 184 -8.99 0.04 16.40
CA PHE A 184 -9.23 0.89 17.55
C PHE A 184 -9.36 2.36 17.10
N ASN A 185 -10.27 3.11 17.75
CA ASN A 185 -10.60 4.49 17.40
C ASN A 185 -11.29 4.67 16.03
N ASN A 186 -11.76 3.59 15.40
CA ASN A 186 -12.69 3.61 14.27
C ASN A 186 -14.00 2.93 14.68
N SER A 187 -15.11 3.40 14.14
CA SER A 187 -16.37 2.65 14.20
C SER A 187 -16.32 1.41 13.31
N PRO A 188 -17.18 0.40 13.56
CA PRO A 188 -17.32 -0.75 12.66
C PRO A 188 -17.63 -0.34 11.20
N ASP A 189 -18.48 0.67 11.02
CA ASP A 189 -18.88 1.18 9.70
C ASP A 189 -17.73 1.86 8.96
N GLU A 190 -16.91 2.66 9.66
CA GLU A 190 -15.68 3.25 9.08
C GLU A 190 -14.70 2.16 8.66
N THR A 191 -14.51 1.14 9.50
CA THR A 191 -13.64 0.00 9.19
C THR A 191 -14.12 -0.73 7.93
N ALA A 192 -15.42 -1.01 7.85
CA ALA A 192 -16.03 -1.63 6.67
C ALA A 192 -15.86 -0.77 5.42
N TYR A 193 -16.06 0.56 5.54
CA TYR A 193 -15.86 1.51 4.44
C TYR A 193 -14.42 1.49 3.92
N PHE A 194 -13.42 1.54 4.80
CA PHE A 194 -12.01 1.49 4.40
C PHE A 194 -11.68 0.18 3.70
N ARG A 195 -12.08 -0.96 4.28
CA ARG A 195 -11.81 -2.30 3.71
C ARG A 195 -12.51 -2.53 2.38
N MET A 196 -13.74 -2.03 2.22
CA MET A 196 -14.46 -2.05 0.95
C MET A 196 -13.65 -1.34 -0.15
N LEU A 197 -13.10 -0.16 0.13
CA LEU A 197 -12.31 0.60 -0.84
C LEU A 197 -10.96 -0.08 -1.13
N LEU A 198 -10.27 -0.60 -0.11
CA LEU A 198 -9.04 -1.40 -0.29
C LEU A 198 -9.24 -2.58 -1.25
N ASN A 199 -10.38 -3.26 -1.14
CA ASN A 199 -10.72 -4.43 -1.95
C ASN A 199 -11.17 -4.09 -3.38
N ARG A 200 -11.47 -2.83 -3.69
CA ARG A 200 -11.94 -2.39 -5.02
C ARG A 200 -10.89 -1.61 -5.80
N GLU A 201 -10.06 -0.82 -5.15
CA GLU A 201 -9.17 0.13 -5.81
C GLU A 201 -7.98 -0.50 -6.55
N ASN A 202 -7.36 0.22 -7.47
CA ASN A 202 -6.16 -0.27 -8.15
C ASN A 202 -4.93 -0.32 -7.22
N ILE A 203 -3.82 -0.91 -7.69
CA ILE A 203 -2.60 -1.08 -6.90
C ILE A 203 -2.04 0.26 -6.44
N THR A 204 -1.96 1.27 -7.31
CA THR A 204 -1.42 2.60 -6.98
C THR A 204 -2.21 3.27 -5.85
N ASN A 205 -3.54 3.30 -5.96
CA ASN A 205 -4.42 3.89 -4.94
C ASN A 205 -4.35 3.11 -3.62
N ALA A 206 -4.39 1.77 -3.69
CA ALA A 206 -4.29 0.92 -2.50
C ALA A 206 -2.92 1.01 -1.81
N ALA A 207 -1.83 1.20 -2.57
CA ALA A 207 -0.51 1.43 -2.02
C ALA A 207 -0.46 2.74 -1.23
N VAL A 208 -1.07 3.81 -1.73
CA VAL A 208 -1.21 5.10 -0.99
C VAL A 208 -2.06 4.94 0.28
N MET A 209 -3.10 4.09 0.26
CA MET A 209 -3.87 3.80 1.48
C MET A 209 -3.02 3.13 2.57
N ILE A 210 -2.06 2.28 2.17
CA ILE A 210 -1.18 1.55 3.10
C ILE A 210 -0.03 2.45 3.56
N GLN A 211 0.64 3.10 2.62
CA GLN A 211 1.76 4.01 2.84
C GLN A 211 1.43 5.37 2.22
N PRO A 212 0.86 6.29 3.01
CA PRO A 212 0.55 7.64 2.58
C PRO A 212 1.75 8.37 1.98
N SER A 213 1.51 9.23 0.99
CA SER A 213 2.55 10.09 0.42
C SER A 213 2.61 11.43 1.15
N LEU A 214 3.83 11.93 1.36
CA LEU A 214 4.07 13.24 1.97
C LEU A 214 4.93 14.08 1.03
N ILE A 215 4.49 15.29 0.71
CA ILE A 215 5.22 16.26 -0.11
C ILE A 215 5.55 17.48 0.74
N SER A 216 6.78 17.96 0.67
CA SER A 216 7.23 19.16 1.37
C SER A 216 7.39 20.34 0.41
N TYR A 217 6.88 21.50 0.83
CA TYR A 217 6.98 22.78 0.14
C TYR A 217 7.79 23.74 1.01
N SER A 218 8.77 24.41 0.43
CA SER A 218 9.60 25.41 1.10
C SER A 218 10.01 26.52 0.12
N PHE A 219 10.55 27.63 0.61
CA PHE A 219 11.03 28.71 -0.26
C PHE A 219 12.25 28.32 -1.09
N ASN A 220 13.09 27.42 -0.56
CA ASN A 220 14.42 27.16 -1.10
C ASN A 220 14.47 25.91 -1.98
N SER A 221 13.34 25.23 -2.18
CA SER A 221 13.26 24.01 -2.98
C SER A 221 11.92 23.91 -3.69
N LEU A 222 11.93 23.26 -4.85
CA LEU A 222 10.69 22.80 -5.47
C LEU A 222 9.98 21.78 -4.55
N PRO A 223 8.67 21.55 -4.75
CA PRO A 223 7.94 20.49 -4.06
C PRO A 223 8.65 19.15 -4.23
N GLN A 224 8.92 18.47 -3.13
CA GLN A 224 9.67 17.21 -3.13
C GLN A 224 9.07 16.19 -2.15
N PRO A 225 9.16 14.88 -2.46
CA PRO A 225 8.76 13.84 -1.53
C PRO A 225 9.53 13.97 -0.20
N ALA A 226 8.80 13.86 0.90
CA ALA A 226 9.35 13.81 2.25
C ALA A 226 9.11 12.43 2.86
N LEU A 227 9.95 12.06 3.83
CA LEU A 227 9.75 10.83 4.59
C LEU A 227 8.47 10.94 5.41
N LEU A 228 7.69 9.87 5.49
CA LEU A 228 6.50 9.79 6.34
C LEU A 228 6.92 9.64 7.82
N ASP A 229 7.57 10.66 8.35
CA ASP A 229 8.28 10.68 9.62
C ASP A 229 8.08 12.03 10.30
N VAL A 230 8.02 12.04 11.64
CA VAL A 230 7.96 13.27 12.44
C VAL A 230 9.12 14.21 12.17
N ALA A 231 10.30 13.69 11.82
CA ALA A 231 11.47 14.49 11.45
C ALA A 231 11.25 15.35 10.18
N SER A 232 10.22 15.06 9.38
CA SER A 232 9.85 15.88 8.23
C SER A 232 9.09 17.15 8.60
N ILE A 233 8.61 17.28 9.85
CA ILE A 233 7.94 18.49 10.32
C ILE A 233 8.99 19.57 10.61
N ALA A 234 8.78 20.75 10.04
CA ALA A 234 9.58 21.94 10.31
C ALA A 234 8.69 23.19 10.34
N ALA A 235 9.08 24.19 11.13
CA ALA A 235 8.30 25.42 11.31
C ALA A 235 8.18 26.26 10.03
N ASP A 236 9.16 26.15 9.13
CA ASP A 236 9.31 26.94 7.89
C ASP A 236 8.82 26.20 6.62
N ARG A 237 8.13 25.07 6.77
CA ARG A 237 7.65 24.24 5.65
C ARG A 237 6.15 24.06 5.66
N ILE A 238 5.60 23.76 4.49
CA ILE A 238 4.23 23.25 4.34
C ILE A 238 4.32 21.79 3.90
N LEU A 239 3.48 20.93 4.45
CA LEU A 239 3.39 19.53 4.10
C LEU A 239 2.03 19.23 3.47
N LEU A 240 2.03 18.48 2.37
CA LEU A 240 0.83 17.89 1.78
C LEU A 240 0.88 16.38 2.00
N LEU A 241 0.00 15.87 2.87
CA LEU A 241 -0.17 14.45 3.11
C LEU A 241 -1.39 13.94 2.33
N ASP A 242 -1.21 12.85 1.61
CA ASP A 242 -2.29 12.12 0.96
C ASP A 242 -2.37 10.69 1.50
N THR A 243 -3.47 10.39 2.19
CA THR A 243 -3.77 9.06 2.77
C THR A 243 -4.79 8.27 1.97
N TYR A 244 -5.07 8.66 0.73
CA TYR A 244 -6.22 8.27 -0.06
C TYR A 244 -7.56 8.84 0.45
N PHE A 245 -7.90 8.61 1.73
CA PHE A 245 -9.19 8.99 2.32
C PHE A 245 -9.25 10.46 2.75
N SER A 246 -8.10 11.05 3.04
CA SER A 246 -7.97 12.47 3.39
C SER A 246 -6.74 13.08 2.75
N VAL A 247 -6.84 14.34 2.37
CA VAL A 247 -5.73 15.17 1.94
C VAL A 247 -5.50 16.22 3.02
N VAL A 248 -4.30 16.28 3.60
CA VAL A 248 -3.98 17.19 4.70
C VAL A 248 -2.94 18.20 4.24
N ILE A 249 -3.29 19.49 4.29
CA ILE A 249 -2.34 20.60 4.14
C ILE A 249 -1.97 21.05 5.55
N PHE A 250 -0.70 20.89 5.90
CA PHE A 250 -0.16 21.22 7.21
C PHE A 250 0.85 22.36 7.09
N HIS A 251 0.60 23.46 7.80
CA HIS A 251 1.50 24.61 7.84
C HIS A 251 2.38 24.57 9.08
N GLY A 252 3.70 24.63 8.90
CA GLY A 252 4.64 24.85 9.99
C GLY A 252 4.35 26.16 10.74
N MET A 253 4.78 26.24 12.00
CA MET A 253 4.47 27.35 12.90
C MET A 253 4.84 28.72 12.32
N THR A 254 6.03 28.86 11.72
CA THR A 254 6.49 30.12 11.12
C THR A 254 5.64 30.49 9.90
N ILE A 255 5.32 29.52 9.04
CA ILE A 255 4.43 29.72 7.89
C ILE A 255 3.05 30.18 8.34
N ALA A 256 2.48 29.52 9.36
CA ALA A 256 1.18 29.88 9.90
C ALA A 256 1.17 31.28 10.50
N GLN A 257 2.24 31.68 11.21
CA GLN A 257 2.41 33.03 11.75
C GLN A 257 2.43 34.09 10.63
N TRP A 258 3.25 33.90 9.59
CA TRP A 258 3.31 34.83 8.46
C TRP A 258 1.97 34.93 7.71
N ARG A 259 1.27 33.80 7.53
CA ARG A 259 -0.07 33.77 6.92
C ARG A 259 -1.07 34.58 7.74
N ASN A 260 -1.04 34.46 9.06
CA ASN A 260 -1.95 35.15 9.97
C ASN A 260 -1.63 36.66 10.07
N MET A 261 -0.37 37.06 9.87
CA MET A 261 0.03 38.47 9.74
C MET A 261 -0.35 39.08 8.38
N GLY A 262 -0.85 38.28 7.43
CA GLY A 262 -1.32 38.75 6.14
C GLY A 262 -0.21 39.11 5.15
N TYR A 263 1.00 38.58 5.32
CA TYR A 263 2.14 38.85 4.43
C TYR A 263 1.84 38.49 2.98
N GLN A 264 1.07 37.44 2.72
CA GLN A 264 0.63 37.01 1.39
C GLN A 264 -0.17 38.08 0.62
N ASN A 265 -0.75 39.07 1.30
CA ASN A 265 -1.50 40.15 0.67
C ASN A 265 -0.61 41.33 0.26
N GLN A 266 0.66 41.34 0.68
CA GLN A 266 1.59 42.43 0.40
C GLN A 266 2.28 42.18 -0.96
N PRO A 267 2.42 43.22 -1.80
CA PRO A 267 3.02 43.07 -3.12
C PRO A 267 4.49 42.64 -3.07
N GLU A 268 5.18 42.90 -1.96
CA GLU A 268 6.58 42.50 -1.73
C GLU A 268 6.74 41.01 -1.40
N HIS A 269 5.64 40.32 -1.05
CA HIS A 269 5.64 38.92 -0.58
C HIS A 269 4.85 37.98 -1.50
N GLN A 270 4.86 38.26 -2.82
CA GLN A 270 4.20 37.40 -3.81
C GLN A 270 4.70 35.95 -3.77
N ALA A 271 6.00 35.72 -3.51
CA ALA A 271 6.56 34.38 -3.37
C ALA A 271 5.90 33.59 -2.23
N PHE A 272 5.54 34.26 -1.12
CA PHE A 272 4.84 33.61 -0.01
C PHE A 272 3.40 33.26 -0.37
N ALA A 273 2.71 34.14 -1.10
CA ALA A 273 1.38 33.83 -1.63
C ALA A 273 1.40 32.62 -2.56
N GLN A 274 2.43 32.49 -3.41
CA GLN A 274 2.63 31.32 -4.27
C GLN A 274 2.91 30.06 -3.46
N LEU A 275 3.76 30.14 -2.43
CA LEU A 275 4.07 29.01 -1.54
C LEU A 275 2.82 28.47 -0.83
N LEU A 276 1.94 29.36 -0.34
CA LEU A 276 0.68 28.96 0.28
C LEU A 276 -0.30 28.33 -0.72
N ARG A 277 -0.27 28.77 -1.99
CA ARG A 277 -1.18 28.29 -3.02
C ARG A 277 -0.79 26.93 -3.59
N ALA A 278 0.50 26.67 -3.80
CA ALA A 278 0.99 25.44 -4.41
C ALA A 278 0.39 24.13 -3.84
N PRO A 279 0.39 23.88 -2.52
CA PRO A 279 -0.21 22.66 -1.96
C PRO A 279 -1.73 22.59 -2.11
N HIS A 280 -2.42 23.74 -2.24
CA HIS A 280 -3.85 23.77 -2.53
C HIS A 280 -4.15 23.36 -3.98
N ASP A 281 -3.38 23.88 -4.94
CA ASP A 281 -3.53 23.51 -6.35
C ASP A 281 -3.29 21.99 -6.53
N ASP A 282 -2.26 21.43 -5.88
CA ASP A 282 -1.98 19.99 -5.89
C ASP A 282 -3.06 19.16 -5.18
N ALA A 283 -3.57 19.63 -4.04
CA ALA A 283 -4.68 18.98 -3.35
C ALA A 283 -5.96 18.94 -4.19
N GLU A 284 -6.28 20.02 -4.92
CA GLU A 284 -7.43 20.08 -5.81
C GLU A 284 -7.34 19.07 -6.96
N LEU A 285 -6.14 18.88 -7.53
CA LEU A 285 -5.90 17.85 -8.55
C LEU A 285 -6.20 16.44 -8.02
N ILE A 286 -5.70 16.13 -6.82
CA ILE A 286 -5.96 14.85 -6.15
C ILE A 286 -7.45 14.66 -5.89
N ILE A 287 -8.11 15.69 -5.36
CA ILE A 287 -9.54 15.67 -5.01
C ILE A 287 -10.42 15.46 -6.24
N ARG A 288 -10.08 16.09 -7.37
CA ARG A 288 -10.87 16.03 -8.61
C ARG A 288 -10.85 14.65 -9.25
N ASP A 289 -9.71 13.98 -9.22
CA ASP A 289 -9.52 12.72 -9.94
C ASP A 289 -9.90 11.50 -9.09
N ARG A 290 -10.07 11.66 -7.76
CA ARG A 290 -10.34 10.57 -6.82
C ARG A 290 -11.83 10.35 -6.55
N PHE A 291 -12.21 9.08 -6.48
CA PHE A 291 -13.52 8.66 -6.00
C PHE A 291 -13.37 7.57 -4.91
N PRO A 292 -14.05 7.69 -3.76
CA PRO A 292 -14.85 8.83 -3.32
C PRO A 292 -13.98 10.07 -3.05
N VAL A 293 -14.62 11.24 -3.01
CA VAL A 293 -13.95 12.51 -2.75
C VAL A 293 -13.27 12.46 -1.38
N PRO A 294 -11.94 12.68 -1.29
CA PRO A 294 -11.25 12.64 -0.02
C PRO A 294 -11.58 13.87 0.83
N ARG A 295 -11.52 13.71 2.15
CA ARG A 295 -11.68 14.84 3.07
C ARG A 295 -10.45 15.75 3.01
N LEU A 296 -10.64 17.01 2.61
CA LEU A 296 -9.60 18.03 2.75
C LEU A 296 -9.52 18.52 4.21
N VAL A 297 -8.32 18.52 4.78
CA VAL A 297 -8.02 19.06 6.11
C VAL A 297 -6.91 20.09 5.97
N VAL A 298 -7.18 21.33 6.35
CA VAL A 298 -6.17 22.38 6.41
C VAL A 298 -5.90 22.68 7.88
N CYS A 299 -4.64 22.61 8.29
CA CYS A 299 -4.26 22.78 9.68
C CYS A 299 -2.88 23.41 9.83
N ASP A 300 -2.61 23.87 11.04
CA ASP A 300 -1.33 24.46 11.43
C ASP A 300 -0.68 23.58 12.50
N GLN A 301 0.64 23.69 12.62
CA GLN A 301 1.41 23.08 13.69
C GLN A 301 0.83 23.45 15.07
N HIS A 302 0.68 22.44 15.94
CA HIS A 302 0.01 22.52 17.24
C HIS A 302 -1.52 22.79 17.20
N GLY A 303 -2.14 22.83 16.01
CA GLY A 303 -3.60 22.86 15.87
C GLY A 303 -4.26 21.50 16.12
N SER A 304 -5.52 21.48 16.53
CA SER A 304 -6.24 20.24 16.86
C SER A 304 -6.35 19.25 15.70
N GLN A 305 -6.48 19.75 14.46
CA GLN A 305 -6.58 18.95 13.24
C GLN A 305 -5.21 18.42 12.77
N ALA A 306 -4.08 18.90 13.32
CA ALA A 306 -2.75 18.38 13.00
C ALA A 306 -2.60 16.89 13.34
N ARG A 307 -3.44 16.37 14.25
CA ARG A 307 -3.50 14.94 14.59
C ARG A 307 -3.74 14.03 13.37
N PHE A 308 -4.39 14.52 12.31
CA PHE A 308 -4.59 13.75 11.07
C PHE A 308 -3.27 13.48 10.36
N LEU A 309 -2.29 14.38 10.46
CA LEU A 309 -0.92 14.16 10.01
C LEU A 309 -0.17 13.27 11.01
N LEU A 310 -0.11 13.69 12.28
CA LEU A 310 0.73 13.05 13.29
C LEU A 310 0.43 11.55 13.47
N ALA A 311 -0.84 11.15 13.41
CA ALA A 311 -1.25 9.75 13.54
C ALA A 311 -0.77 8.85 12.38
N LYS A 312 -0.28 9.43 11.28
CA LYS A 312 0.23 8.68 10.11
C LYS A 312 1.75 8.67 10.02
N LEU A 313 2.45 9.49 10.81
CA LEU A 313 3.90 9.58 10.76
C LEU A 313 4.59 8.44 11.53
N ASN A 314 5.79 8.10 11.10
CA ASN A 314 6.71 7.30 11.89
C ASN A 314 7.13 8.07 13.15
N PRO A 315 6.95 7.51 14.37
CA PRO A 315 7.37 8.14 15.61
C PRO A 315 8.87 7.90 15.85
N SER A 316 9.73 8.47 15.00
CA SER A 316 11.19 8.43 15.19
C SER A 316 11.63 9.28 16.38
N ALA A 317 10.86 10.31 16.71
CA ALA A 317 11.01 11.15 17.89
C ALA A 317 9.82 10.96 18.85
N THR A 318 10.08 10.34 20.00
CA THR A 318 9.09 10.10 21.07
C THR A 318 9.58 10.63 22.41
N TYR A 319 8.70 10.66 23.40
CA TYR A 319 9.03 11.10 24.75
C TYR A 319 10.09 10.21 25.43
N ASN A 320 10.24 8.94 24.98
CA ASN A 320 11.24 8.02 25.50
C ASN A 320 12.68 8.40 25.11
N ASN A 321 12.86 9.02 23.94
CA ASN A 321 14.17 9.43 23.42
C ASN A 321 14.31 10.96 23.35
N ALA A 322 13.47 11.70 24.09
CA ALA A 322 13.42 13.17 24.09
C ALA A 322 14.80 13.84 24.31
N ASN A 323 15.68 13.20 25.09
CA ASN A 323 17.00 13.73 25.42
C ASN A 323 18.01 13.62 24.26
N GLU A 324 17.76 12.79 23.26
CA GLU A 324 18.64 12.56 22.10
C GLU A 324 18.21 13.39 20.87
N ILE A 325 17.04 14.01 20.94
CA ILE A 325 16.42 14.75 19.85
C ILE A 325 16.84 16.22 19.90
N ALA A 326 17.10 16.81 18.73
CA ALA A 326 17.44 18.23 18.63
C ALA A 326 16.32 19.11 19.22
N ALA A 327 16.72 20.09 20.03
CA ALA A 327 15.79 21.02 20.66
C ALA A 327 14.90 21.72 19.61
N GLY A 328 13.59 21.64 19.79
CA GLY A 328 12.59 22.22 18.87
C GLY A 328 12.04 21.27 17.81
N SER A 329 12.43 20.00 17.79
CA SER A 329 11.79 18.97 16.94
C SER A 329 10.44 18.57 17.51
N ASP A 330 9.48 18.25 16.65
CA ASP A 330 8.19 17.69 17.09
C ASP A 330 8.38 16.29 17.67
N ILE A 331 7.59 15.99 18.70
CA ILE A 331 7.59 14.70 19.40
C ILE A 331 6.20 14.09 19.29
N ILE A 332 6.12 12.83 18.89
CA ILE A 332 4.86 12.07 18.89
C ILE A 332 4.73 11.34 20.23
N PHE A 333 3.62 11.59 20.92
CA PHE A 333 3.27 10.90 22.16
C PHE A 333 2.59 9.57 21.84
N THR A 334 3.37 8.51 21.69
CA THR A 334 2.90 7.16 21.41
C THR A 334 3.86 6.12 21.96
N ASP A 335 3.34 4.94 22.24
CA ASP A 335 4.11 3.74 22.59
C ASP A 335 4.41 2.87 21.35
N ASP A 336 3.96 3.32 20.18
CA ASP A 336 4.27 2.67 18.90
C ASP A 336 5.78 2.63 18.65
N VAL A 337 6.22 1.49 18.15
CA VAL A 337 7.61 1.27 17.74
C VAL A 337 7.91 2.06 16.47
N SER A 338 9.09 2.70 16.41
CA SER A 338 9.55 3.39 15.21
C SER A 338 9.95 2.41 14.10
N LEU A 339 9.96 2.87 12.85
CA LEU A 339 10.39 2.08 11.70
C LEU A 339 11.81 1.52 11.90
N GLN A 340 12.72 2.30 12.47
CA GLN A 340 14.08 1.87 12.73
C GLN A 340 14.12 0.67 13.68
N VAL A 341 13.45 0.78 14.83
CA VAL A 341 13.40 -0.33 15.80
C VAL A 341 12.69 -1.55 15.19
N PHE A 342 11.63 -1.34 14.40
CA PHE A 342 10.97 -2.43 13.68
C PHE A 342 11.93 -3.17 12.73
N ILE A 343 12.73 -2.43 11.94
CA ILE A 343 13.71 -3.03 11.01
C ILE A 343 14.82 -3.74 11.77
N GLU A 344 15.35 -3.17 12.86
CA GLU A 344 16.36 -3.84 13.68
C GLU A 344 15.86 -5.17 14.26
N HIS A 345 14.61 -5.21 14.73
CA HIS A 345 14.00 -6.44 15.21
C HIS A 345 13.78 -7.45 14.08
N LEU A 346 13.33 -7.00 12.90
CA LEU A 346 13.18 -7.85 11.72
C LEU A 346 14.52 -8.47 11.31
N GLN A 347 15.59 -7.67 11.25
CA GLN A 347 16.94 -8.14 10.92
C GLN A 347 17.41 -9.22 11.89
N ARG A 348 17.28 -8.98 13.21
CA ARG A 348 17.66 -9.97 14.24
C ARG A 348 16.92 -11.30 14.07
N LEU A 349 15.62 -11.27 13.81
CA LEU A 349 14.82 -12.49 13.64
C LEU A 349 15.07 -13.17 12.30
N ALA A 350 15.34 -12.40 11.24
CA ALA A 350 15.60 -12.94 9.92
C ALA A 350 16.88 -13.78 9.88
N VAL A 351 17.97 -13.30 10.54
CA VAL A 351 19.28 -13.98 10.54
C VAL A 351 19.38 -15.18 11.47
N GLN A 352 18.39 -15.35 12.36
CA GLN A 352 18.29 -16.47 13.31
C GLN A 352 17.53 -17.67 12.77
N SER A 353 16.76 -17.48 11.68
CA SER A 353 15.84 -18.49 11.14
C SER A 353 16.52 -19.58 10.32
#